data_AF-A0A6J5YB50-F1
#
_entry.id   AF-A0A6J5YB50-F1
#
_cell.length_a   1.000
_cell.length_b   1.000
_cell.length_c   1.000
_cell.angle_alpha   90.00
_cell.angle_beta   90.00
_cell.angle_gamma   90.00
#
_symmetry.space_group_name_H-M   'P 1'
#
loop_
_entity.id
_entity.type
_entity.pdbx_description
1 polymer ?
#
loop_
_entity_poly.entity_id
_entity_poly.type
_entity_poly.pdbx_seq_one_letter_code
_entity_poly.pdbx_strand_id
1 'polypeptide(L)'
;MTVLDWGPERIDELVARLSVSMPADDLTADEVFTACFDQPGVVFGDDRGVVALGVGRADDGMLVATVRLLCTEPDDDETAHRLLEVAESWAAERGGVRLELGGALPFPLWPGVDADSPVLRVAESRGYVKHREFRAFGVPNTFRAAPPDGVDIRRARTDEELVAVTIAVSANWPGFSDEVARALEHGTCHMATEVDPESGERVLGIGCHSVTRATWVGPFAVVAGHRRRGIGHALLGQICRDLMIAEFPIAEVPEVSEPSIEAFVVAAGAQPVREYRRIVLNLNS
;
A
#
# COMPACT_ATOMS: atom_id res chain seq x y z
N MET A 1 -7.16 10.08 -30.78
CA MET A 1 -7.35 10.97 -29.62
C MET A 1 -6.00 11.11 -28.94
N THR A 2 -5.59 12.32 -28.56
CA THR A 2 -4.24 12.59 -28.04
C THR A 2 -4.23 12.46 -26.51
N VAL A 3 -3.36 11.63 -25.97
CA VAL A 3 -3.10 11.56 -24.51
C VAL A 3 -2.25 12.75 -24.12
N LEU A 4 -2.64 13.45 -23.06
CA LEU A 4 -1.95 14.65 -22.57
C LEU A 4 -1.40 14.41 -21.16
N ASP A 5 -0.35 15.16 -20.82
CA ASP A 5 0.14 15.28 -19.44
C ASP A 5 -0.93 15.98 -18.59
N TRP A 6 -1.34 15.35 -17.50
CA TRP A 6 -2.31 15.87 -16.54
C TRP A 6 -1.58 16.37 -15.31
N GLY A 7 -1.77 17.65 -14.97
CA GLY A 7 -1.25 18.21 -13.74
C GLY A 7 -2.20 17.97 -12.54
N PRO A 8 -1.73 18.30 -11.32
CA PRO A 8 -2.51 18.11 -10.10
C PRO A 8 -3.81 18.92 -10.04
N GLU A 9 -3.95 19.96 -10.87
CA GLU A 9 -5.20 20.73 -11.01
C GLU A 9 -6.38 19.89 -11.53
N ARG A 10 -6.14 18.67 -12.03
CA ARG A 10 -7.16 17.71 -12.49
C ARG A 10 -7.58 16.70 -11.41
N ILE A 11 -7.14 16.86 -10.16
CA ILE A 11 -7.41 15.89 -9.09
C ILE A 11 -8.91 15.60 -8.89
N ASP A 12 -9.76 16.63 -8.91
CA ASP A 12 -11.21 16.46 -8.71
C ASP A 12 -11.84 15.63 -9.83
N GLU A 13 -11.37 15.78 -11.07
CA GLU A 13 -11.83 14.97 -12.20
C GLU A 13 -11.37 13.52 -12.05
N LEU A 14 -10.14 13.31 -11.58
CA LEU A 14 -9.61 11.98 -11.34
C LEU A 14 -10.41 11.24 -10.26
N VAL A 15 -10.69 11.91 -9.14
CA VAL A 15 -11.55 11.38 -8.06
C VAL A 15 -12.93 11.05 -8.59
N ALA A 16 -13.57 11.96 -9.33
CA ALA A 16 -14.91 11.73 -9.88
C ALA A 16 -14.96 10.50 -10.80
N ARG A 17 -13.93 10.27 -11.62
CA ARG A 17 -13.82 9.05 -12.45
C ARG A 17 -13.67 7.80 -11.60
N LEU A 18 -12.82 7.83 -10.57
CA LEU A 18 -12.62 6.70 -9.67
C LEU A 18 -13.87 6.35 -8.87
N SER A 19 -14.65 7.34 -8.44
CA SER A 19 -15.93 7.10 -7.77
C SER A 19 -16.96 6.37 -8.64
N VAL A 20 -16.87 6.50 -9.97
CA VAL A 20 -17.72 5.76 -10.92
C VAL A 20 -17.21 4.34 -11.11
N SER A 21 -15.88 4.17 -11.30
CA SER A 21 -15.29 2.86 -11.59
C SER A 21 -15.14 1.97 -10.35
N MET A 22 -14.94 2.56 -9.17
CA MET A 22 -14.71 1.86 -7.90
C MET A 22 -15.48 2.54 -6.74
N PRO A 23 -16.83 2.59 -6.80
CA PRO A 23 -17.64 3.32 -5.81
C PRO A 23 -17.48 2.80 -4.38
N ALA A 24 -17.11 1.52 -4.22
CA ALA A 24 -16.93 0.90 -2.90
C ALA A 24 -15.64 1.35 -2.19
N ASP A 25 -14.68 1.91 -2.91
CA ASP A 25 -13.36 2.26 -2.36
C ASP A 25 -13.33 3.67 -1.74
N ASP A 26 -14.34 4.50 -2.00
CA ASP A 26 -14.59 5.84 -1.42
C ASP A 26 -13.31 6.70 -1.29
N LEU A 27 -12.52 6.74 -2.37
CA LEU A 27 -11.22 7.41 -2.37
C LEU A 27 -11.37 8.93 -2.26
N THR A 28 -10.57 9.51 -1.38
CA THR A 28 -10.46 10.96 -1.19
C THR A 28 -9.47 11.59 -2.17
N ALA A 29 -9.60 12.90 -2.37
CA ALA A 29 -8.65 13.66 -3.20
C ALA A 29 -7.20 13.55 -2.69
N ASP A 30 -6.98 13.55 -1.38
CA ASP A 30 -5.64 13.47 -0.79
C ASP A 30 -4.98 12.11 -1.03
N GLU A 31 -5.75 11.02 -0.96
CA GLU A 31 -5.25 9.66 -1.25
C GLU A 31 -4.86 9.55 -2.72
N VAL A 32 -5.72 10.02 -3.62
CA VAL A 32 -5.47 10.02 -5.07
C VAL A 32 -4.29 10.94 -5.41
N PHE A 33 -4.18 12.09 -4.76
CA PHE A 33 -3.08 13.04 -4.96
C PHE A 33 -1.75 12.42 -4.53
N THR A 34 -1.73 11.79 -3.36
CA THR A 34 -0.52 11.15 -2.83
C THR A 34 0.00 10.09 -3.81
N ALA A 35 -0.89 9.24 -4.31
CA ALA A 35 -0.50 8.18 -5.22
C ALA A 35 -0.10 8.68 -6.62
N CYS A 36 -0.74 9.74 -7.12
CA CYS A 36 -0.56 10.17 -8.52
C CYS A 36 0.47 11.30 -8.69
N PHE A 37 0.59 12.21 -7.72
CA PHE A 37 1.30 13.48 -7.88
C PHE A 37 2.36 13.76 -6.81
N ASP A 38 2.25 13.20 -5.61
CA ASP A 38 3.21 13.43 -4.51
C ASP A 38 4.48 12.57 -4.64
N GLN A 39 4.54 11.70 -5.65
CA GLN A 39 5.63 10.77 -5.89
C GLN A 39 6.21 10.98 -7.30
N PRO A 40 7.55 10.89 -7.50
CA PRO A 40 8.17 11.09 -8.82
C PRO A 40 7.50 10.26 -9.91
N GLY A 41 7.01 10.90 -10.96
CA GLY A 41 6.14 10.24 -11.94
C GLY A 41 5.54 11.19 -12.96
N VAL A 42 4.56 10.68 -13.71
CA VAL A 42 3.73 11.46 -14.62
C VAL A 42 2.31 10.89 -14.61
N VAL A 43 1.33 11.74 -14.89
CA VAL A 43 -0.05 11.31 -15.14
C VAL A 43 -0.41 11.66 -16.57
N PHE A 44 -0.92 10.68 -17.29
CA PHE A 44 -1.35 10.82 -18.67
C PHE A 44 -2.83 10.54 -18.77
N GLY A 45 -3.58 11.37 -19.48
CA GLY A 45 -5.00 11.13 -19.65
C GLY A 45 -5.66 11.89 -20.79
N ASP A 46 -6.93 11.57 -20.99
CA ASP A 46 -7.86 12.23 -21.87
C ASP A 46 -9.31 12.03 -21.37
N ASP A 47 -10.29 12.36 -22.21
CA ASP A 47 -11.69 12.32 -21.83
C ASP A 47 -12.20 10.90 -21.49
N ARG A 48 -11.52 9.83 -21.94
CA ARG A 48 -11.95 8.42 -21.76
C ARG A 48 -11.16 7.67 -20.70
N GLY A 49 -9.97 8.12 -20.32
CA GLY A 49 -9.18 7.43 -19.31
C GLY A 49 -7.88 8.12 -18.93
N VAL A 50 -7.23 7.52 -17.94
CA VAL A 50 -6.05 8.06 -17.27
C VAL A 50 -5.13 6.94 -16.78
N VAL A 51 -3.82 7.20 -16.83
CA VAL A 51 -2.78 6.33 -16.28
C VAL A 51 -1.77 7.17 -15.50
N ALA A 52 -1.50 6.78 -14.26
CA ALA A 52 -0.47 7.38 -13.42
C ALA A 52 0.74 6.44 -13.34
N LEU A 53 1.92 6.98 -13.60
CA LEU A 53 3.16 6.23 -13.74
C LEU A 53 4.20 6.73 -12.76
N GLY A 54 4.95 5.79 -12.19
CA GLY A 54 6.12 6.05 -11.37
C GLY A 54 7.34 5.31 -11.87
N VAL A 55 8.52 5.75 -11.48
CA VAL A 55 9.77 5.01 -11.69
C VAL A 55 10.57 5.00 -10.39
N GLY A 56 11.17 3.85 -10.09
CA GLY A 56 12.04 3.68 -8.93
C GLY A 56 12.99 2.51 -9.11
N ARG A 57 13.75 2.21 -8.07
CA ARG A 57 14.62 1.02 -8.05
C ARG A 57 13.96 -0.06 -7.22
N ALA A 58 13.91 -1.27 -7.75
CA ALA A 58 13.57 -2.45 -6.97
C ALA A 58 14.72 -2.83 -6.01
N ASP A 59 14.49 -3.79 -5.12
CA ASP A 59 15.48 -4.27 -4.14
C ASP A 59 16.78 -4.79 -4.78
N ASP A 60 16.69 -5.29 -6.01
CA ASP A 60 17.85 -5.74 -6.80
C ASP A 60 18.60 -4.59 -7.50
N GLY A 61 18.17 -3.34 -7.28
CA GLY A 61 18.73 -2.14 -7.84
C GLY A 61 18.27 -1.85 -9.27
N MET A 62 17.48 -2.71 -9.91
CA MET A 62 17.01 -2.52 -11.28
C MET A 62 16.00 -1.38 -11.35
N LEU A 63 16.05 -0.60 -12.44
CA LEU A 63 15.09 0.48 -12.66
C LEU A 63 13.76 -0.11 -13.14
N VAL A 64 12.71 0.10 -12.36
CA VAL A 64 11.37 -0.45 -12.59
C VAL A 64 10.39 0.71 -12.73
N ALA A 65 9.56 0.64 -13.77
CA ALA A 65 8.41 1.53 -13.89
C ALA A 65 7.18 0.85 -13.27
N THR A 66 6.28 1.65 -12.71
CA THR A 66 5.05 1.16 -12.08
C THR A 66 3.86 1.95 -12.60
N VAL A 67 2.79 1.23 -12.93
CA VAL A 67 1.46 1.81 -13.09
C VAL A 67 0.84 1.87 -11.69
N ARG A 68 0.72 3.10 -11.17
CA ARG A 68 0.11 3.38 -9.86
C ARG A 68 -1.41 3.43 -9.94
N LEU A 69 -1.90 3.89 -11.10
CA LEU A 69 -3.32 3.96 -11.42
C LEU A 69 -3.52 3.74 -12.92
N LEU A 70 -4.53 2.96 -13.28
CA LEU A 70 -5.08 2.91 -14.62
C LEU A 70 -6.60 2.90 -14.49
N CYS A 71 -7.26 3.92 -15.00
CA CYS A 71 -8.71 4.06 -14.93
C CYS A 71 -9.25 4.41 -16.32
N THR A 72 -10.24 3.63 -16.74
CA THR A 72 -10.98 3.81 -18.01
C THR A 72 -12.47 3.66 -17.73
N GLU A 73 -13.29 4.01 -18.72
CA GLU A 73 -14.68 3.58 -18.72
C GLU A 73 -14.78 2.04 -18.66
N PRO A 74 -15.85 1.47 -18.04
CA PRO A 74 -16.08 0.03 -18.04
C PRO A 74 -16.09 -0.54 -19.45
N ASP A 75 -15.41 -1.67 -19.65
CA ASP A 75 -15.30 -2.39 -20.93
C ASP A 75 -14.64 -1.62 -22.09
N ASP A 76 -13.96 -0.50 -21.80
CA ASP A 76 -13.21 0.28 -22.81
C ASP A 76 -11.78 -0.26 -23.02
N ASP A 77 -11.69 -1.44 -23.62
CA ASP A 77 -10.43 -2.09 -23.95
C ASP A 77 -9.53 -1.22 -24.85
N GLU A 78 -10.12 -0.46 -25.77
CA GLU A 78 -9.38 0.41 -26.70
C GLU A 78 -8.59 1.47 -25.94
N THR A 79 -9.24 2.15 -24.99
CA THR A 79 -8.58 3.15 -24.14
C THR A 79 -7.55 2.49 -23.22
N ALA A 80 -7.87 1.34 -22.61
CA ALA A 80 -6.92 0.62 -21.76
C ALA A 80 -5.66 0.19 -22.53
N HIS A 81 -5.81 -0.35 -23.75
CA HIS A 81 -4.70 -0.72 -24.62
C HIS A 81 -3.78 0.46 -24.92
N ARG A 82 -4.37 1.61 -25.26
CA ARG A 82 -3.66 2.83 -25.63
C ARG A 82 -2.93 3.46 -24.45
N LEU A 83 -3.54 3.49 -23.27
CA LEU A 83 -2.90 4.00 -22.05
C LEU A 83 -1.74 3.10 -21.60
N LEU A 84 -1.88 1.77 -21.74
CA LEU A 84 -0.78 0.84 -21.50
C LEU A 84 0.36 1.03 -22.51
N GLU A 85 0.07 1.29 -23.78
CA GLU A 85 1.10 1.60 -24.78
C GLU A 85 1.88 2.88 -24.44
N VAL A 86 1.19 3.91 -23.94
CA VAL A 86 1.83 5.13 -23.43
C VAL A 86 2.71 4.81 -22.22
N ALA A 87 2.22 4.00 -21.29
CA ALA A 87 2.97 3.58 -20.12
C ALA A 87 4.26 2.82 -20.47
N GLU A 88 4.15 1.87 -21.39
CA GLU A 88 5.27 1.07 -21.89
C GLU A 88 6.33 1.93 -22.56
N SER A 89 5.91 2.83 -23.45
CA SER A 89 6.80 3.76 -24.14
C SER A 89 7.51 4.68 -23.15
N TRP A 90 6.77 5.29 -22.23
CA TRP A 90 7.31 6.17 -21.20
C TRP A 90 8.34 5.48 -20.29
N ALA A 91 8.08 4.22 -19.94
CA ALA A 91 8.95 3.40 -19.12
C ALA A 91 10.25 3.02 -19.87
N ALA A 92 10.13 2.60 -21.13
CA ALA A 92 11.26 2.24 -21.97
C ALA A 92 12.19 3.44 -22.24
N GLU A 93 11.63 4.62 -22.52
CA GLU A 93 12.40 5.87 -22.71
C GLU A 93 13.23 6.27 -21.48
N ARG A 94 12.83 5.83 -20.29
CA ARG A 94 13.54 6.06 -19.02
C ARG A 94 14.53 4.95 -18.66
N GLY A 95 14.66 3.94 -19.51
CA GLY A 95 15.51 2.78 -19.27
C GLY A 95 14.95 1.81 -18.24
N GLY A 96 13.63 1.84 -18.00
CA GLY A 96 12.95 0.84 -17.18
C GLY A 96 13.12 -0.54 -17.80
N VAL A 97 13.51 -1.54 -17.01
CA VAL A 97 13.73 -2.91 -17.51
C VAL A 97 12.45 -3.74 -17.52
N ARG A 98 11.48 -3.32 -16.71
CA ARG A 98 10.13 -3.87 -16.65
C ARG A 98 9.13 -2.81 -16.20
N LEU A 99 7.87 -3.02 -16.55
CA LEU A 99 6.72 -2.24 -16.11
C LEU A 99 5.81 -3.14 -15.27
N GLU A 100 5.49 -2.72 -14.05
CA GLU A 100 4.60 -3.45 -13.14
C GLU A 100 3.27 -2.73 -12.99
N LEU A 101 2.16 -3.48 -13.03
CA LEU A 101 0.86 -2.98 -12.61
C LEU A 101 0.61 -3.43 -11.18
N GLY A 102 0.56 -2.48 -10.26
CA GLY A 102 0.45 -2.74 -8.82
C GLY A 102 1.63 -2.23 -8.00
N GLY A 103 1.34 -1.90 -6.73
CA GLY A 103 2.18 -1.15 -5.78
C GLY A 103 3.58 -1.69 -5.47
N ALA A 104 4.51 -1.57 -6.42
CA ALA A 104 5.92 -1.85 -6.18
C ALA A 104 6.71 -0.65 -5.64
N LEU A 105 6.10 0.55 -5.62
CA LEU A 105 6.65 1.76 -5.00
C LEU A 105 5.82 2.14 -3.76
N PRO A 106 6.39 2.93 -2.83
CA PRO A 106 5.68 3.42 -1.65
C PRO A 106 4.35 4.10 -2.00
N PHE A 107 3.41 4.03 -1.06
CA PHE A 107 2.10 4.67 -1.12
C PHE A 107 1.19 4.24 -2.30
N PRO A 108 1.01 2.94 -2.57
CA PRO A 108 0.07 2.51 -3.59
C PRO A 108 -1.39 2.57 -3.12
N LEU A 109 -2.31 2.94 -4.01
CA LEU A 109 -3.75 2.83 -3.75
C LEU A 109 -4.24 1.37 -3.64
N TRP A 110 -3.56 0.46 -4.34
CA TRP A 110 -3.80 -0.99 -4.36
C TRP A 110 -2.47 -1.75 -4.43
N PRO A 111 -2.31 -2.89 -3.73
CA PRO A 111 -1.09 -3.69 -3.80
C PRO A 111 -0.89 -4.36 -5.18
N GLY A 112 -1.97 -4.46 -5.96
CA GLY A 112 -2.05 -5.04 -7.29
C GLY A 112 -3.31 -4.60 -8.02
N VAL A 113 -3.53 -5.14 -9.20
CA VAL A 113 -4.78 -5.02 -9.95
C VAL A 113 -5.82 -5.94 -9.32
N ASP A 114 -7.05 -5.50 -9.12
CA ASP A 114 -8.15 -6.35 -8.67
C ASP A 114 -8.28 -7.58 -9.60
N ALA A 115 -8.38 -8.79 -9.02
CA ALA A 115 -8.44 -10.04 -9.76
C ALA A 115 -9.64 -10.15 -10.72
N ASP A 116 -10.72 -9.40 -10.46
CA ASP A 116 -11.92 -9.33 -11.30
C ASP A 116 -11.87 -8.16 -12.30
N SER A 117 -10.80 -7.37 -12.31
CA SER A 117 -10.67 -6.21 -13.20
C SER A 117 -10.53 -6.60 -14.67
N PRO A 118 -11.32 -6.00 -15.60
CA PRO A 118 -11.16 -6.19 -17.03
C PRO A 118 -9.77 -5.79 -17.57
N VAL A 119 -9.07 -4.89 -16.87
CA VAL A 119 -7.70 -4.46 -17.23
C VAL A 119 -6.71 -5.63 -17.28
N LEU A 120 -6.93 -6.68 -16.48
CA LEU A 120 -6.06 -7.86 -16.49
C LEU A 120 -6.07 -8.53 -17.87
N ARG A 121 -7.25 -8.70 -18.49
CA ARG A 121 -7.39 -9.28 -19.83
C ARG A 121 -6.66 -8.45 -20.87
N VAL A 122 -6.81 -7.13 -20.81
CA VAL A 122 -6.12 -6.20 -21.73
C VAL A 122 -4.61 -6.31 -21.55
N ALA A 123 -4.11 -6.26 -20.32
CA ALA A 123 -2.68 -6.37 -20.05
C ALA A 123 -2.10 -7.73 -20.46
N GLU A 124 -2.77 -8.84 -20.16
CA GLU A 124 -2.35 -10.19 -20.59
C GLU A 124 -2.24 -10.28 -22.12
N SER A 125 -3.17 -9.68 -22.87
CA SER A 125 -3.10 -9.65 -24.34
C SER A 125 -1.94 -8.82 -24.88
N ARG A 126 -1.34 -7.94 -24.06
CA ARG A 126 -0.12 -7.18 -24.35
C ARG A 126 1.16 -7.88 -23.86
N GLY A 127 1.05 -9.10 -23.33
CA GLY A 127 2.20 -9.89 -22.89
C GLY A 127 2.60 -9.66 -21.43
N TYR A 128 1.79 -8.97 -20.63
CA TYR A 128 2.00 -8.92 -19.18
C TYR A 128 1.76 -10.32 -18.60
N VAL A 129 2.62 -10.72 -17.67
CA VAL A 129 2.54 -12.02 -17.00
C VAL A 129 2.33 -11.85 -15.51
N LYS A 130 1.61 -12.79 -14.90
CA LYS A 130 1.44 -12.84 -13.44
C LYS A 130 2.80 -12.97 -12.75
N HIS A 131 3.03 -12.07 -11.79
CA HIS A 131 4.24 -12.07 -10.96
C HIS A 131 3.93 -12.43 -9.51
N ARG A 132 2.90 -11.82 -8.91
CA ARG A 132 2.47 -12.09 -7.52
C ARG A 132 0.95 -12.02 -7.39
N GLU A 133 0.46 -12.63 -6.32
CA GLU A 133 -0.94 -12.59 -5.91
C GLU A 133 -1.02 -12.24 -4.43
N PHE A 134 -2.03 -11.46 -4.08
CA PHE A 134 -2.27 -10.98 -2.72
C PHE A 134 -3.75 -11.11 -2.40
N ARG A 135 -4.06 -11.26 -1.12
CA ARG A 135 -5.43 -11.18 -0.63
C ARG A 135 -5.51 -10.07 0.41
N ALA A 136 -6.53 -9.23 0.31
CA ALA A 136 -6.92 -8.32 1.36
C ALA A 136 -7.83 -9.03 2.37
N PHE A 137 -7.64 -8.70 3.65
CA PHE A 137 -8.45 -9.21 4.74
C PHE A 137 -9.00 -8.06 5.59
N GLY A 138 -10.30 -8.08 5.87
CA GLY A 138 -10.96 -7.15 6.78
C GLY A 138 -10.99 -7.72 8.18
N VAL A 139 -10.31 -7.08 9.13
CA VAL A 139 -10.35 -7.37 10.56
C VAL A 139 -11.47 -6.55 11.20
N PRO A 140 -12.37 -7.14 12.01
CA PRO A 140 -13.37 -6.36 12.74
C PRO A 140 -12.70 -5.33 13.65
N ASN A 141 -13.17 -4.08 13.62
CA ASN A 141 -12.62 -3.01 14.46
C ASN A 141 -12.83 -3.25 15.98
N THR A 142 -13.63 -4.26 16.36
CA THR A 142 -13.85 -4.72 17.72
C THR A 142 -12.78 -5.69 18.21
N PHE A 143 -11.86 -6.14 17.35
CA PHE A 143 -10.78 -7.04 17.74
C PHE A 143 -9.89 -6.44 18.83
N ARG A 144 -9.61 -7.19 19.89
CA ARG A 144 -8.75 -6.78 21.01
C ARG A 144 -7.82 -7.91 21.39
N ALA A 145 -6.59 -7.56 21.73
CA ALA A 145 -5.64 -8.44 22.38
C ALA A 145 -4.87 -7.65 23.43
N ALA A 146 -4.61 -8.28 24.58
CA ALA A 146 -3.80 -7.68 25.63
C ALA A 146 -2.31 -7.71 25.23
N PRO A 147 -1.54 -6.67 25.57
CA PRO A 147 -0.09 -6.74 25.52
C PRO A 147 0.45 -7.92 26.35
N PRO A 148 1.50 -8.61 25.88
CA PRO A 148 2.21 -9.60 26.69
C PRO A 148 2.88 -8.97 27.91
N ASP A 149 3.17 -9.77 28.95
CA ASP A 149 3.91 -9.30 30.13
C ASP A 149 5.24 -8.64 29.74
N GLY A 150 5.52 -7.49 30.35
CA GLY A 150 6.74 -6.70 30.10
C GLY A 150 6.73 -5.88 28.80
N VAL A 151 5.68 -5.97 27.98
CA VAL A 151 5.56 -5.22 26.74
C VAL A 151 4.52 -4.11 26.88
N ASP A 152 4.91 -2.87 26.57
CA ASP A 152 4.00 -1.74 26.41
C ASP A 152 3.64 -1.55 24.93
N ILE A 153 2.38 -1.17 24.65
CA ILE A 153 1.91 -0.88 23.29
C ILE A 153 1.21 0.46 23.31
N ARG A 154 1.75 1.42 22.57
CA ARG A 154 1.21 2.78 22.50
C ARG A 154 1.53 3.45 21.18
N ARG A 155 0.84 4.55 20.91
CA ARG A 155 1.13 5.41 19.77
C ARG A 155 2.42 6.19 20.02
N ALA A 156 3.28 6.27 19.01
CA ALA A 156 4.44 7.18 19.05
C ALA A 156 3.97 8.63 18.91
N ARG A 157 4.36 9.50 19.83
CA ARG A 157 3.86 10.88 19.96
C ARG A 157 4.94 11.89 20.31
N THR A 158 5.94 11.50 21.10
CA THR A 158 7.02 12.42 21.52
C THR A 158 8.20 12.33 20.54
N ASP A 159 8.97 13.40 20.40
CA ASP A 159 10.14 13.43 19.52
C ASP A 159 11.11 12.26 19.80
N GLU A 160 11.30 11.89 21.05
CA GLU A 160 12.11 10.74 21.47
C GLU A 160 11.55 9.41 20.93
N GLU A 161 10.23 9.23 21.00
CA GLU A 161 9.55 8.05 20.47
C GLU A 161 9.61 7.99 18.94
N LEU A 162 9.43 9.13 18.26
CA LEU A 162 9.55 9.22 16.79
C LEU A 162 10.96 8.84 16.34
N VAL A 163 11.99 9.33 17.04
CA VAL A 163 13.40 8.97 16.79
C VAL A 163 13.64 7.48 17.06
N ALA A 164 13.13 6.94 18.17
CA ALA A 164 13.30 5.53 18.51
C ALA A 164 12.67 4.60 17.47
N VAL A 165 11.46 4.92 17.00
CA VAL A 165 10.79 4.18 15.91
C VAL A 165 11.60 4.28 14.62
N THR A 166 12.05 5.47 14.24
CA THR A 166 12.84 5.69 13.03
C THR A 166 14.12 4.84 13.04
N ILE A 167 14.87 4.86 14.16
CA ILE A 167 16.08 4.05 14.33
C ILE A 167 15.76 2.55 14.23
N ALA A 168 14.69 2.10 14.89
CA ALA A 168 14.29 0.70 14.87
C ALA A 168 13.90 0.21 13.47
N VAL A 169 13.17 1.04 12.72
CA VAL A 169 12.76 0.76 11.33
C VAL A 169 13.97 0.71 10.42
N SER A 170 14.86 1.70 10.47
CA SER A 170 16.08 1.68 9.65
C SER A 170 16.96 0.46 9.93
N ALA A 171 17.00 0.00 11.18
CA ALA A 171 17.81 -1.16 11.57
C ALA A 171 17.17 -2.53 11.21
N ASN A 172 15.84 -2.66 11.31
CA ASN A 172 15.17 -3.96 11.20
C ASN A 172 14.34 -4.12 9.93
N TRP A 173 13.78 -3.03 9.40
CA TRP A 173 12.83 -3.00 8.29
C TRP A 173 13.07 -1.77 7.39
N PRO A 174 14.27 -1.61 6.80
CA PRO A 174 14.61 -0.40 6.04
C PRO A 174 13.65 -0.11 4.89
N GLY A 175 13.04 -1.14 4.29
CA GLY A 175 12.03 -0.98 3.23
C GLY A 175 10.73 -0.30 3.67
N PHE A 176 10.48 -0.16 4.98
CA PHE A 176 9.31 0.55 5.53
C PHE A 176 9.58 2.00 5.91
N SER A 177 10.80 2.52 5.66
CA SER A 177 11.21 3.82 6.20
C SER A 177 10.29 4.97 5.76
N ASP A 178 9.98 5.06 4.47
CA ASP A 178 9.15 6.15 3.93
C ASP A 178 7.70 6.07 4.45
N GLU A 179 7.13 4.86 4.47
CA GLU A 179 5.77 4.64 4.93
C GLU A 179 5.62 4.86 6.43
N VAL A 180 6.61 4.47 7.24
CA VAL A 180 6.59 4.75 8.69
C VAL A 180 6.82 6.23 8.95
N ALA A 181 7.70 6.91 8.22
CA ALA A 181 7.88 8.35 8.37
C ALA A 181 6.55 9.09 8.19
N ARG A 182 5.80 8.76 7.13
CA ARG A 182 4.45 9.30 6.90
C ARG A 182 3.47 8.91 8.01
N ALA A 183 3.50 7.65 8.48
CA ALA A 183 2.65 7.22 9.59
C ALA A 183 2.93 7.99 10.89
N LEU A 184 4.19 8.37 11.15
CA LEU A 184 4.58 9.18 12.28
C LEU A 184 4.07 10.62 12.13
N GLU A 185 4.19 11.22 10.94
CA GLU A 185 3.64 12.54 10.63
C GLU A 185 2.12 12.59 10.81
N HIS A 186 1.41 11.54 10.41
CA HIS A 186 -0.04 11.42 10.57
C HIS A 186 -0.47 11.01 12.00
N GLY A 187 0.48 10.63 12.86
CA GLY A 187 0.18 10.12 14.19
C GLY A 187 -0.63 8.81 14.17
N THR A 188 -0.34 7.92 13.23
CA THR A 188 -1.00 6.61 13.05
C THR A 188 -0.06 5.41 13.24
N CYS A 189 1.17 5.65 13.73
CA CYS A 189 2.13 4.61 14.08
C CYS A 189 2.03 4.22 15.57
N HIS A 190 1.74 2.94 15.84
CA HIS A 190 1.92 2.32 17.15
C HIS A 190 3.26 1.63 17.26
N MET A 191 3.87 1.70 18.44
CA MET A 191 5.10 1.03 18.80
C MET A 191 4.85 0.04 19.93
N ALA A 192 5.53 -1.09 19.86
CA ALA A 192 5.65 -2.04 20.96
C ALA A 192 7.03 -1.88 21.60
N THR A 193 7.09 -1.69 22.90
CA THR A 193 8.35 -1.53 23.63
C THR A 193 8.48 -2.47 24.81
N GLU A 194 9.73 -2.74 25.20
CA GLU A 194 10.09 -3.46 26.42
C GLU A 194 11.23 -2.68 27.07
N VAL A 195 11.21 -2.58 28.40
CA VAL A 195 12.28 -1.91 29.15
C VAL A 195 13.34 -2.96 29.48
N ASP A 196 14.53 -2.76 28.92
CA ASP A 196 15.72 -3.51 29.28
C ASP A 196 16.49 -2.75 30.38
N PRO A 197 16.83 -3.39 31.51
CA PRO A 197 17.52 -2.72 32.61
C PRO A 197 18.90 -2.13 32.26
N GLU A 198 19.57 -2.65 31.23
CA GLU A 198 20.93 -2.24 30.86
C GLU A 198 20.94 -1.24 29.70
N SER A 199 20.00 -1.37 28.77
CA SER A 199 19.96 -0.62 27.50
C SER A 199 18.77 0.33 27.36
N GLY A 200 17.86 0.35 28.34
CA GLY A 200 16.70 1.24 28.35
C GLY A 200 15.51 0.70 27.56
N GLU A 201 14.62 1.59 27.13
CA GLU A 201 13.44 1.20 26.35
C GLU A 201 13.84 0.78 24.93
N ARG A 202 13.37 -0.39 24.51
CA ARG A 202 13.66 -0.95 23.19
C ARG A 202 12.38 -1.16 22.39
N VAL A 203 12.37 -0.73 21.12
CA VAL A 203 11.29 -1.03 20.18
C VAL A 203 11.37 -2.48 19.71
N LEU A 204 10.29 -3.23 19.93
CA LEU A 204 10.13 -4.64 19.55
C LEU A 204 9.27 -4.83 18.29
N GLY A 205 8.46 -3.84 17.93
CA GLY A 205 7.53 -3.93 16.82
C GLY A 205 6.86 -2.60 16.54
N ILE A 206 6.31 -2.49 15.33
CA ILE A 206 5.53 -1.34 14.88
C ILE A 206 4.26 -1.83 14.18
N GLY A 207 3.20 -1.04 14.29
CA GLY A 207 1.96 -1.23 13.57
C GLY A 207 1.41 0.13 13.16
N CYS A 208 1.41 0.39 11.87
CA CYS A 208 0.86 1.61 11.30
C CYS A 208 -0.51 1.35 10.70
N HIS A 209 -1.29 2.41 10.56
CA HIS A 209 -2.51 2.37 9.76
C HIS A 209 -2.74 3.69 9.04
N SER A 210 -3.64 3.71 8.06
CA SER A 210 -4.08 4.94 7.38
C SER A 210 -2.95 5.80 6.83
N VAL A 211 -1.88 5.13 6.36
CA VAL A 211 -0.69 5.77 5.79
C VAL A 211 -1.00 6.29 4.39
N THR A 212 -1.52 5.39 3.55
CA THR A 212 -1.85 5.66 2.15
C THR A 212 -3.35 5.77 1.93
N ARG A 213 -4.12 4.91 2.59
CA ARG A 213 -5.58 4.86 2.50
C ARG A 213 -6.20 4.70 3.87
N ALA A 214 -7.33 5.35 4.11
CA ALA A 214 -8.11 5.15 5.32
C ALA A 214 -8.35 3.65 5.56
N THR A 215 -8.40 3.25 6.84
CA THR A 215 -8.59 1.86 7.31
C THR A 215 -7.46 0.84 7.05
N TRP A 216 -6.55 1.11 6.12
CA TRP A 216 -5.48 0.17 5.78
C TRP A 216 -4.46 0.03 6.90
N VAL A 217 -4.09 -1.21 7.19
CA VAL A 217 -3.06 -1.61 8.13
C VAL A 217 -1.76 -1.85 7.37
N GLY A 218 -0.69 -1.20 7.81
CA GLY A 218 0.62 -1.28 7.17
C GLY A 218 1.34 0.07 7.19
N PRO A 219 2.68 0.09 7.32
CA PRO A 219 3.56 -1.06 7.57
C PRO A 219 3.36 -1.71 8.95
N PHE A 220 3.65 -3.01 9.05
CA PHE A 220 3.39 -3.79 10.26
C PHE A 220 4.46 -4.88 10.46
N ALA A 221 5.18 -4.84 11.59
CA ALA A 221 6.23 -5.81 11.86
C ALA A 221 6.57 -5.99 13.35
N VAL A 222 7.14 -7.15 13.66
CA VAL A 222 7.73 -7.48 14.97
C VAL A 222 9.13 -8.05 14.75
N VAL A 223 10.08 -7.63 15.59
CA VAL A 223 11.49 -8.04 15.54
C VAL A 223 11.54 -9.57 15.61
N ALA A 224 12.36 -10.19 14.75
CA ALA A 224 12.32 -11.63 14.51
C ALA A 224 12.38 -12.49 15.79
N GLY A 225 13.27 -12.14 16.74
CA GLY A 225 13.41 -12.84 18.02
C GLY A 225 12.25 -12.66 19.01
N HIS A 226 11.32 -11.73 18.74
CA HIS A 226 10.19 -11.39 19.61
C HIS A 226 8.83 -11.81 19.00
N ARG A 227 8.86 -12.44 17.83
CA ARG A 227 7.65 -12.98 17.18
C ARG A 227 7.03 -14.11 18.00
N ARG A 228 5.74 -14.37 17.76
CA ARG A 228 4.95 -15.41 18.43
C ARG A 228 4.79 -15.22 19.96
N ARG A 229 5.02 -14.01 20.46
CA ARG A 229 4.75 -13.62 21.87
C ARG A 229 3.37 -12.96 22.07
N GLY A 230 2.61 -12.72 21.01
CA GLY A 230 1.33 -11.97 21.06
C GLY A 230 1.44 -10.47 20.77
N ILE A 231 2.66 -9.94 20.58
CA ILE A 231 2.92 -8.51 20.30
C ILE A 231 2.17 -8.01 19.06
N GLY A 232 2.18 -8.79 17.97
CA GLY A 232 1.45 -8.43 16.75
C GLY A 232 -0.05 -8.29 16.98
N HIS A 233 -0.69 -9.24 17.67
CA HIS A 233 -2.13 -9.11 17.94
C HIS A 233 -2.43 -7.92 18.84
N ALA A 234 -1.56 -7.60 19.81
CA ALA A 234 -1.71 -6.42 20.65
C ALA A 234 -1.61 -5.10 19.84
N LEU A 235 -0.63 -4.99 18.92
CA LEU A 235 -0.53 -3.87 17.97
C LEU A 235 -1.77 -3.73 17.10
N LEU A 236 -2.22 -4.84 16.48
CA LEU A 236 -3.43 -4.86 15.66
C LEU A 236 -4.68 -4.44 16.46
N GLY A 237 -4.76 -4.85 17.73
CA GLY A 237 -5.85 -4.46 18.63
C GLY A 237 -5.88 -2.94 18.92
N GLN A 238 -4.74 -2.26 18.98
CA GLN A 238 -4.69 -0.81 19.12
C GLN A 238 -5.08 -0.10 17.83
N ILE A 239 -4.63 -0.60 16.67
CA ILE A 239 -5.07 -0.10 15.36
C ILE A 239 -6.59 -0.22 15.21
N CYS A 240 -7.15 -1.38 15.55
CA CYS A 240 -8.60 -1.60 15.52
C CYS A 240 -9.34 -0.64 16.46
N ARG A 241 -8.78 -0.30 17.62
CA ARG A 241 -9.35 0.69 18.55
C ARG A 241 -9.36 2.09 17.93
N ASP A 242 -8.27 2.50 17.30
CA ASP A 242 -8.19 3.82 16.64
C ASP A 242 -9.20 3.94 15.50
N LEU A 243 -9.29 2.91 14.66
CA LEU A 243 -10.26 2.88 13.55
C LEU A 243 -11.71 2.81 14.04
N MET A 244 -11.98 2.13 15.16
CA MET A 244 -13.29 2.16 15.81
C MET A 244 -13.65 3.56 16.32
N ILE A 245 -12.69 4.30 16.91
CA ILE A 245 -12.90 5.68 17.37
C ILE A 245 -13.16 6.61 16.17
N ALA A 246 -12.52 6.36 15.04
CA ALA A 246 -12.75 7.05 13.77
C ALA A 246 -13.97 6.52 12.99
N GLU A 247 -14.81 5.68 13.63
CA GLU A 247 -16.07 5.14 13.09
C GLU A 247 -15.92 4.25 11.84
N PHE A 248 -14.71 3.78 11.53
CA PHE A 248 -14.50 2.81 10.47
C PHE A 248 -14.85 1.39 10.95
N PRO A 249 -15.63 0.61 10.20
CA PRO A 249 -16.15 -0.68 10.66
C PRO A 249 -15.09 -1.79 10.67
N ILE A 250 -14.05 -1.66 9.85
CA ILE A 250 -13.01 -2.68 9.65
C ILE A 250 -11.62 -2.04 9.59
N ALA A 251 -10.61 -2.83 9.92
CA ALA A 251 -9.21 -2.56 9.59
C ALA A 251 -8.82 -3.50 8.44
N GLU A 252 -8.40 -2.96 7.30
CA GLU A 252 -8.04 -3.77 6.14
C GLU A 252 -6.55 -4.07 6.14
N VAL A 253 -6.16 -5.34 6.04
CA VAL A 253 -4.79 -5.77 5.78
C VAL A 253 -4.69 -6.08 4.28
N PRO A 254 -4.15 -5.17 3.46
CA PRO A 254 -4.34 -5.22 2.01
C PRO A 254 -3.44 -6.24 1.30
N GLU A 255 -2.27 -6.54 1.87
CA GLU A 255 -1.23 -7.35 1.21
C GLU A 255 -0.90 -8.62 2.03
N VAL A 256 -1.79 -9.61 2.02
CA VAL A 256 -1.51 -10.94 2.58
C VAL A 256 -1.10 -11.90 1.47
N SER A 257 0.16 -12.32 1.48
CA SER A 257 0.75 -13.25 0.49
C SER A 257 1.33 -14.53 1.10
N GLU A 258 1.48 -14.61 2.42
CA GLU A 258 2.06 -15.77 3.10
C GLU A 258 1.05 -16.46 4.03
N PRO A 259 1.06 -17.81 4.09
CA PRO A 259 0.17 -18.56 4.99
C PRO A 259 0.33 -18.18 6.47
N SER A 260 1.54 -17.76 6.88
CA SER A 260 1.81 -17.36 8.26
C SER A 260 1.12 -16.03 8.63
N ILE A 261 1.05 -15.10 7.68
CA ILE A 261 0.37 -13.81 7.82
C ILE A 261 -1.15 -14.03 7.75
N GLU A 262 -1.62 -14.89 6.84
CA GLU A 262 -3.03 -15.28 6.78
C GLU A 262 -3.50 -15.88 8.11
N ALA A 263 -2.75 -16.85 8.66
CA ALA A 263 -3.07 -17.44 9.96
C ALA A 263 -3.10 -16.38 11.09
N PHE A 264 -2.19 -15.40 11.05
CA PHE A 264 -2.15 -14.30 12.00
C PHE A 264 -3.43 -13.43 11.95
N VAL A 265 -3.87 -12.99 10.76
CA VAL A 265 -5.07 -12.14 10.64
C VAL A 265 -6.36 -12.94 10.84
N VAL A 266 -6.43 -14.18 10.39
CA VAL A 266 -7.59 -15.06 10.61
C VAL A 266 -7.79 -15.34 12.11
N ALA A 267 -6.70 -15.49 12.88
CA ALA A 267 -6.79 -15.60 14.33
C ALA A 267 -7.36 -14.33 15.01
N ALA A 268 -7.34 -13.18 14.32
CA ALA A 268 -7.99 -11.94 14.73
C ALA A 268 -9.46 -11.83 14.24
N GLY A 269 -10.00 -12.89 13.63
CA GLY A 269 -11.36 -12.92 13.08
C GLY A 269 -11.48 -12.32 11.68
N ALA A 270 -10.37 -12.08 10.98
CA ALA A 270 -10.40 -11.45 9.68
C ALA A 270 -11.09 -12.32 8.61
N GLN A 271 -11.75 -11.66 7.66
CA GLN A 271 -12.38 -12.29 6.50
C GLN A 271 -11.76 -11.76 5.21
N PRO A 272 -11.64 -12.58 4.15
CA PRO A 272 -11.15 -12.10 2.86
C PRO A 272 -12.11 -11.05 2.28
N VAL A 273 -11.54 -9.97 1.72
CA VAL A 273 -12.26 -8.85 1.13
C VAL A 273 -12.09 -8.82 -0.38
N ARG A 274 -10.84 -8.95 -0.86
CA ARG A 274 -10.49 -8.83 -2.28
C ARG A 274 -9.24 -9.63 -2.60
N GLU A 275 -9.09 -10.05 -3.85
CA GLU A 275 -7.85 -10.62 -4.39
C GLU A 275 -7.20 -9.62 -5.35
N TYR A 276 -5.89 -9.52 -5.31
CA TYR A 276 -5.11 -8.67 -6.19
C TYR A 276 -4.04 -9.48 -6.91
N ARG A 277 -3.75 -9.08 -8.14
CA ARG A 277 -2.65 -9.62 -8.95
C ARG A 277 -1.69 -8.52 -9.32
N ARG A 278 -0.41 -8.76 -9.09
CA ARG A 278 0.65 -7.96 -9.69
C ARG A 278 1.09 -8.64 -10.98
N ILE A 279 0.99 -7.91 -12.06
CA ILE A 279 1.37 -8.36 -13.40
C ILE A 279 2.48 -7.48 -13.94
N VAL A 280 3.38 -8.07 -14.71
CA VAL A 280 4.62 -7.43 -15.15
C VAL A 280 4.87 -7.65 -16.63
N LEU A 281 5.39 -6.63 -17.30
CA LEU A 281 5.90 -6.71 -18.66
C LEU A 281 7.41 -6.46 -18.64
N ASN A 282 8.19 -7.35 -19.23
CA ASN A 282 9.61 -7.10 -19.45
C ASN A 282 9.77 -6.20 -20.67
N LEU A 283 10.45 -5.06 -20.52
CA LEU A 283 10.61 -4.06 -21.59
C LEU A 283 11.85 -4.33 -22.45
N ASN A 284 12.74 -5.21 -21.98
CA ASN A 284 14.02 -5.55 -22.61
C ASN A 284 14.00 -6.89 -23.39
N SER A 285 12.83 -7.35 -23.83
CA SER A 285 12.71 -8.55 -24.68
C SER A 285 12.93 -8.24 -26.15
#